data_AF-A0A1X7HB63-F1
#
_entry.id   AF-A0A1X7HB63-F1
#
_cell.length_a   1.000
_cell.length_b   1.000
_cell.length_c   1.000
_cell.angle_alpha   90.00
_cell.angle_beta   90.00
_cell.angle_gamma   90.00
#
_symmetry.space_group_name_H-M   'P 1'
#
loop_
_entity.id
_entity.type
_entity.pdbx_description
1 polymer ?
#
loop_
_entity_poly.entity_id
_entity_poly.type
_entity_poly.pdbx_seq_one_letter_code
_entity_poly.pdbx_strand_id
1 'polypeptide(L)'
;MFQKLAFKDGDGKSRTGTLYPDVEQGQSFQNEDKIIEHIVSQMGISGSERYYVDIGASNGIQMSNTFALVASGWSGISVEANADKFACLANYYRSFEGASLFRGLATPENILNILSAFNAPKRFGFLSLDIDGYDWFVLERLLEEYRPSVICMEINESLPPPLKFSVLYRPDYWWQVNHFFGCSISKVSELAEKTGYGIYLLEYNNLFLIDKRLVNFTSMSAEEAYLKGYVNREDRKKKFYWNEGMDALIGMSPAESIEFVKDKFSQYEGMYTLEV
;
A
#
# COMPACT_ATOMS: atom_id res chain seq x y z
N MET A 1 11.87 -4.90 13.66
CA MET A 1 11.58 -6.16 14.39
C MET A 1 10.15 -6.55 14.07
N PHE A 2 9.93 -7.58 13.24
CA PHE A 2 8.59 -7.97 12.79
C PHE A 2 7.76 -8.58 13.92
N GLN A 3 6.46 -8.30 13.93
CA GLN A 3 5.53 -8.89 14.88
C GLN A 3 5.20 -10.33 14.46
N LYS A 4 5.17 -11.26 15.42
CA LYS A 4 4.71 -12.64 15.17
C LYS A 4 3.21 -12.65 14.88
N LEU A 5 2.80 -13.25 13.77
CA LEU A 5 1.40 -13.53 13.44
C LEU A 5 0.98 -14.86 14.09
N ALA A 6 -0.21 -14.90 14.70
CA ALA A 6 -0.77 -16.12 15.30
C ALA A 6 -2.06 -16.52 14.58
N PHE A 7 -2.11 -17.74 14.04
CA PHE A 7 -3.27 -18.23 13.29
C PHE A 7 -4.49 -18.52 14.16
N LYS A 8 -5.68 -18.35 13.58
CA LYS A 8 -6.93 -18.90 14.11
C LYS A 8 -7.23 -20.23 13.40
N ASP A 9 -6.72 -21.32 13.92
CA ASP A 9 -7.14 -22.65 13.47
C ASP A 9 -8.36 -23.11 14.26
N GLY A 10 -9.34 -23.70 13.57
CA GLY A 10 -10.43 -24.46 14.18
C GLY A 10 -9.98 -25.68 15.00
N ASP A 11 -8.67 -25.98 15.02
CA ASP A 11 -8.07 -27.14 15.70
C ASP A 11 -6.97 -26.79 16.73
N GLY A 12 -6.83 -25.52 17.14
CA GLY A 12 -6.15 -25.17 18.40
C GLY A 12 -4.68 -25.59 18.57
N LYS A 13 -3.90 -25.77 17.49
CA LYS A 13 -2.45 -26.07 17.60
C LYS A 13 -1.60 -24.91 17.09
N SER A 14 -0.79 -24.32 17.98
CA SER A 14 0.19 -23.29 17.59
C SER A 14 1.35 -23.91 16.80
N ARG A 15 1.74 -23.27 15.70
CA ARG A 15 3.00 -23.56 15.01
C ARG A 15 3.88 -22.31 15.09
N THR A 16 4.92 -22.36 15.90
CA THR A 16 5.93 -21.31 15.99
C THR A 16 7.08 -21.63 15.04
N GLY A 17 7.24 -20.85 13.97
CA GLY A 17 8.46 -20.80 13.19
C GLY A 17 9.28 -19.57 13.60
N THR A 18 10.54 -19.77 13.96
CA THR A 18 11.51 -18.67 14.15
C THR A 18 12.62 -18.90 13.12
N LEU A 19 12.87 -17.95 12.22
CA LEU A 19 14.06 -17.95 11.37
C LEU A 19 14.63 -16.53 11.21
N TYR A 20 15.63 -16.26 12.06
CA TYR A 20 16.98 -15.67 11.85
C TYR A 20 17.26 -14.35 11.08
N PRO A 21 18.42 -13.70 11.40
CA PRO A 21 18.76 -12.31 11.12
C PRO A 21 19.59 -12.11 9.83
N ASP A 22 19.86 -10.84 9.54
CA ASP A 22 20.73 -10.29 8.50
C ASP A 22 20.22 -10.41 7.06
N VAL A 23 19.52 -9.35 6.67
CA VAL A 23 18.86 -9.20 5.38
C VAL A 23 19.78 -8.41 4.45
N GLU A 24 20.48 -9.11 3.54
CA GLU A 24 21.16 -8.48 2.38
C GLU A 24 20.14 -7.68 1.53
N GLN A 25 20.57 -6.64 0.80
CA GLN A 25 19.68 -5.69 0.09
C GLN A 25 18.56 -6.36 -0.75
N GLY A 26 17.30 -5.91 -0.57
CA GLY A 26 16.14 -6.33 -1.38
C GLY A 26 16.12 -5.71 -2.78
N GLN A 27 15.24 -6.23 -3.65
CA GLN A 27 15.07 -5.73 -5.03
C GLN A 27 14.11 -4.53 -5.14
N SER A 28 13.31 -4.31 -4.09
CA SER A 28 12.40 -3.18 -3.93
C SER A 28 13.11 -1.97 -3.29
N PHE A 29 12.54 -0.76 -3.37
CA PHE A 29 13.21 0.48 -2.93
C PHE A 29 13.57 0.48 -1.44
N GLN A 30 12.75 -0.17 -0.61
CA GLN A 30 12.84 -0.13 0.85
C GLN A 30 12.81 -1.54 1.49
N ASN A 31 13.07 -2.59 0.71
CA ASN A 31 12.98 -4.01 1.12
C ASN A 31 11.56 -4.53 1.36
N GLU A 32 10.54 -3.88 0.78
CA GLU A 32 9.15 -4.31 0.79
C GLU A 32 8.99 -5.77 0.34
N ASP A 33 9.74 -6.21 -0.66
CA ASP A 33 9.77 -7.59 -1.17
C ASP A 33 9.99 -8.62 -0.05
N LYS A 34 10.86 -8.33 0.90
CA LYS A 34 11.18 -9.23 2.01
C LYS A 34 10.15 -9.16 3.14
N ILE A 35 9.56 -7.99 3.35
CA ILE A 35 8.42 -7.83 4.26
C ILE A 35 7.25 -8.66 3.74
N ILE A 36 6.99 -8.58 2.43
CA ILE A 36 5.92 -9.32 1.77
C ILE A 36 6.16 -10.81 1.86
N GLU A 37 7.37 -11.29 1.52
CA GLU A 37 7.73 -12.70 1.65
C GLU A 37 7.52 -13.20 3.09
N HIS A 38 7.95 -12.41 4.08
CA HIS A 38 7.74 -12.73 5.49
C HIS A 38 6.25 -12.85 5.85
N ILE A 39 5.44 -11.83 5.51
CA ILE A 39 4.00 -11.82 5.83
C ILE A 39 3.29 -12.97 5.11
N VAL A 40 3.52 -13.14 3.81
CA VAL A 40 2.92 -14.21 2.99
C VAL A 40 3.22 -15.59 3.57
N SER A 41 4.47 -15.83 3.95
CA SER A 41 4.90 -17.08 4.60
C SER A 41 4.24 -17.28 5.95
N GLN A 42 4.22 -16.22 6.79
CA GLN A 42 3.58 -16.23 8.10
C GLN A 42 2.05 -16.31 8.06
N MET A 43 1.42 -16.01 6.93
CA MET A 43 -0.03 -16.15 6.71
C MET A 43 -0.40 -17.45 6.00
N GLY A 44 0.57 -18.28 5.58
CA GLY A 44 0.31 -19.56 4.94
C GLY A 44 -0.44 -19.44 3.61
N ILE A 45 -0.31 -18.31 2.90
CA ILE A 45 -1.03 -18.05 1.66
C ILE A 45 -0.64 -19.08 0.61
N SER A 46 -1.61 -19.84 0.11
CA SER A 46 -1.38 -20.99 -0.77
C SER A 46 -2.57 -21.23 -1.72
N GLY A 47 -2.38 -22.14 -2.69
CA GLY A 47 -3.42 -22.50 -3.65
C GLY A 47 -3.97 -21.29 -4.42
N SER A 48 -5.29 -21.16 -4.49
CA SER A 48 -5.97 -20.08 -5.21
C SER A 48 -5.79 -18.69 -4.59
N GLU A 49 -5.32 -18.60 -3.35
CA GLU A 49 -5.00 -17.31 -2.71
C GLU A 49 -3.64 -16.77 -3.15
N ARG A 50 -2.80 -17.56 -3.85
CA ARG A 50 -1.58 -17.07 -4.51
C ARG A 50 -1.91 -16.26 -5.76
N TYR A 51 -2.72 -15.23 -5.56
CA TYR A 51 -3.16 -14.27 -6.53
C TYR A 51 -2.77 -12.87 -6.05
N TYR A 52 -2.07 -12.10 -6.89
CA TYR A 52 -1.72 -10.72 -6.60
C TYR A 52 -2.54 -9.75 -7.46
N VAL A 53 -2.77 -8.55 -6.94
CA VAL A 53 -3.28 -7.40 -7.69
C VAL A 53 -2.29 -6.27 -7.48
N ASP A 54 -1.78 -5.70 -8.58
CA ASP A 54 -0.82 -4.59 -8.56
C ASP A 54 -1.40 -3.40 -9.32
N ILE A 55 -1.76 -2.33 -8.60
CA ILE A 55 -2.37 -1.13 -9.16
C ILE A 55 -1.34 -0.01 -9.13
N GLY A 56 -0.88 0.40 -10.32
CA GLY A 56 0.28 1.28 -10.48
C GLY A 56 1.60 0.53 -10.66
N ALA A 57 1.55 -0.57 -11.43
CA ALA A 57 2.66 -1.52 -11.53
C ALA A 57 3.95 -0.97 -12.17
N SER A 58 3.90 0.21 -12.79
CA SER A 58 5.03 0.85 -13.44
C SER A 58 5.67 -0.09 -14.49
N ASN A 59 6.99 -0.25 -14.49
CA ASN A 59 7.69 -1.18 -15.38
C ASN A 59 7.70 -2.63 -14.86
N GLY A 60 7.13 -2.90 -13.69
CA GLY A 60 7.02 -4.23 -13.08
C GLY A 60 8.30 -4.84 -12.52
N ILE A 61 9.43 -4.12 -12.53
CA ILE A 61 10.70 -4.66 -12.01
C ILE A 61 11.32 -3.69 -11.03
N GLN A 62 11.64 -2.49 -11.50
CA GLN A 62 12.35 -1.51 -10.68
C GLN A 62 11.42 -1.02 -9.58
N MET A 63 11.84 -1.22 -8.32
CA MET A 63 11.06 -0.84 -7.13
C MET A 63 9.71 -1.57 -7.02
N SER A 64 9.48 -2.63 -7.81
CA SER A 64 8.25 -3.41 -7.72
C SER A 64 8.22 -4.21 -6.43
N ASN A 65 7.11 -4.11 -5.69
CA ASN A 65 6.84 -4.92 -4.51
C ASN A 65 6.14 -6.25 -4.87
N THR A 66 5.69 -6.44 -6.12
CA THR A 66 4.98 -7.64 -6.59
C THR A 66 5.83 -8.57 -7.45
N PHE A 67 6.94 -8.09 -8.04
CA PHE A 67 7.76 -8.89 -8.96
C PHE A 67 8.21 -10.23 -8.35
N ALA A 68 8.61 -10.25 -7.08
CA ALA A 68 9.00 -11.48 -6.38
C ALA A 68 7.85 -12.51 -6.29
N LEU A 69 6.60 -12.07 -6.16
CA LEU A 69 5.42 -12.94 -6.17
C LEU A 69 5.23 -13.55 -7.57
N VAL A 70 5.31 -12.71 -8.62
CA VAL A 70 5.23 -13.13 -10.03
C VAL A 70 6.30 -14.17 -10.35
N ALA A 71 7.56 -13.88 -10.01
CA ALA A 71 8.69 -14.76 -10.24
C ALA A 71 8.57 -16.09 -9.46
N SER A 72 7.86 -16.07 -8.33
CA SER A 72 7.54 -17.27 -7.54
C SER A 72 6.34 -18.06 -8.09
N GLY A 73 5.75 -17.64 -9.22
CA GLY A 73 4.64 -18.33 -9.87
C GLY A 73 3.26 -17.99 -9.31
N TRP A 74 3.09 -16.83 -8.67
CA TRP A 74 1.76 -16.33 -8.36
C TRP A 74 1.04 -15.92 -9.65
N SER A 75 -0.26 -16.20 -9.71
CA SER A 75 -1.12 -15.60 -10.73
C SER A 75 -1.50 -14.19 -10.31
N GLY A 76 -1.95 -13.34 -11.22
CA GLY A 76 -2.41 -12.01 -10.83
C GLY A 76 -2.61 -11.06 -11.98
N ILE A 77 -2.91 -9.81 -11.63
CA ILE A 77 -3.06 -8.71 -12.58
C ILE A 77 -2.20 -7.52 -12.18
N SER A 78 -1.46 -6.98 -13.15
CA SER A 78 -0.77 -5.69 -13.05
C SER A 78 -1.48 -4.64 -13.92
N VAL A 79 -1.83 -3.51 -13.31
CA VAL A 79 -2.50 -2.36 -13.93
C VAL A 79 -1.51 -1.21 -14.04
N GLU A 80 -1.29 -0.69 -15.25
CA GLU A 80 -0.41 0.45 -15.49
C GLU A 80 -0.98 1.35 -16.59
N ALA A 81 -1.03 2.66 -16.34
CA ALA A 81 -1.64 3.64 -17.24
C ALA A 81 -0.66 4.20 -18.27
N ASN A 82 0.60 4.42 -17.89
CA ASN A 82 1.63 4.98 -18.75
C ASN A 82 2.04 3.97 -19.83
N ALA A 83 1.96 4.37 -21.09
CA ALA A 83 2.19 3.49 -22.23
C ALA A 83 3.61 2.92 -22.28
N ASP A 84 4.62 3.73 -21.95
CA ASP A 84 6.02 3.34 -22.03
C ASP A 84 6.38 2.38 -20.89
N LYS A 85 5.94 2.69 -19.67
CA LYS A 85 6.06 1.79 -18.52
C LYS A 85 5.34 0.46 -18.76
N PHE A 86 4.11 0.52 -19.29
CA PHE A 86 3.34 -0.67 -19.64
C PHE A 86 4.04 -1.52 -20.71
N ALA A 87 4.66 -0.91 -21.72
CA ALA A 87 5.40 -1.66 -22.74
C ALA A 87 6.59 -2.41 -22.14
N CYS A 88 7.32 -1.79 -21.21
CA CYS A 88 8.38 -2.44 -20.44
C CYS A 88 7.83 -3.59 -19.59
N LEU A 89 6.78 -3.34 -18.81
CA LEU A 89 6.07 -4.34 -18.01
C LEU A 89 5.67 -5.55 -18.86
N ALA A 90 5.00 -5.32 -20.00
CA ALA A 90 4.59 -6.37 -20.92
C ALA A 90 5.77 -7.18 -21.48
N ASN A 91 6.86 -6.51 -21.83
CA ASN A 91 8.06 -7.18 -22.30
C ASN A 91 8.69 -8.08 -21.23
N TYR A 92 8.75 -7.62 -19.97
CA TYR A 92 9.29 -8.40 -18.86
C TYR A 92 8.36 -9.55 -18.45
N TYR A 93 7.05 -9.32 -18.49
CA TYR A 93 6.08 -10.27 -17.95
C TYR A 93 5.63 -11.32 -18.96
N ARG A 94 6.04 -11.22 -20.23
CA ARG A 94 5.63 -12.11 -21.34
C ARG A 94 5.86 -13.61 -21.10
N SER A 95 6.80 -13.98 -20.22
CA SER A 95 7.12 -15.37 -19.90
C SER A 95 6.43 -15.91 -18.65
N PHE A 96 5.66 -15.09 -17.92
CA PHE A 96 4.93 -15.51 -16.73
C PHE A 96 3.48 -15.81 -17.10
N GLU A 97 3.16 -17.09 -17.29
CA GLU A 97 1.82 -17.54 -17.73
C GLU A 97 0.68 -17.14 -16.76
N GLY A 98 1.00 -16.94 -15.47
CA GLY A 98 0.05 -16.50 -14.45
C GLY A 98 -0.20 -14.98 -14.43
N ALA A 99 0.59 -14.19 -15.14
CA ALA A 99 0.52 -12.73 -15.08
C ALA A 99 -0.39 -12.16 -16.19
N SER A 100 -1.46 -11.50 -15.77
CA SER A 100 -2.32 -10.70 -16.64
C SER A 100 -1.94 -9.22 -16.55
N LEU A 101 -2.12 -8.49 -17.65
CA LEU A 101 -1.75 -7.07 -17.73
C LEU A 101 -2.93 -6.25 -18.25
N PHE A 102 -3.20 -5.11 -17.62
CA PHE A 102 -4.19 -4.14 -18.08
C PHE A 102 -3.54 -2.77 -18.27
N ARG A 103 -3.67 -2.21 -19.48
CA ARG A 103 -3.24 -0.84 -19.77
C ARG A 103 -4.40 0.11 -19.55
N GLY A 104 -4.30 0.96 -18.53
CA GLY A 104 -5.31 1.99 -18.27
C GLY A 104 -5.26 2.53 -16.85
N LEU A 105 -6.01 3.60 -16.62
CA LEU A 105 -6.19 4.16 -15.28
C LEU A 105 -7.11 3.26 -14.45
N ALA A 106 -6.66 2.89 -13.26
CA ALA A 106 -7.54 2.37 -12.21
C ALA A 106 -8.23 3.52 -11.51
N THR A 107 -9.55 3.48 -11.44
CA THR A 107 -10.41 4.52 -10.85
C THR A 107 -11.44 3.86 -9.94
N PRO A 108 -12.03 4.61 -8.99
CA PRO A 108 -13.18 4.10 -8.23
C PRO A 108 -14.35 3.69 -9.15
N GLU A 109 -14.47 4.24 -10.37
CA GLU A 109 -15.56 3.89 -11.28
C GLU A 109 -15.35 2.57 -12.02
N ASN A 110 -14.09 2.14 -12.22
CA ASN A 110 -13.77 1.00 -13.07
C ASN A 110 -13.03 -0.15 -12.39
N ILE A 111 -12.47 0.04 -11.18
CA ILE A 111 -11.57 -0.97 -10.58
C ILE A 111 -12.25 -2.33 -10.42
N LEU A 112 -13.52 -2.37 -10.02
CA LEU A 112 -14.27 -3.61 -9.90
C LEU A 112 -14.47 -4.30 -11.25
N ASN A 113 -14.73 -3.54 -12.31
CA ASN A 113 -14.87 -4.06 -13.67
C ASN A 113 -13.54 -4.61 -14.21
N ILE A 114 -12.42 -3.92 -13.92
CA ILE A 114 -11.08 -4.40 -14.27
C ILE A 114 -10.85 -5.76 -13.60
N LEU A 115 -10.99 -5.85 -12.28
CA LEU A 115 -10.74 -7.08 -11.54
C LEU A 115 -11.68 -8.21 -11.98
N SER A 116 -12.96 -7.91 -12.24
CA SER A 116 -13.92 -8.90 -12.74
C SER A 116 -13.57 -9.39 -14.14
N ALA A 117 -13.14 -8.51 -15.06
CA ALA A 117 -12.80 -8.87 -16.44
C ALA A 117 -11.61 -9.85 -16.53
N PHE A 118 -10.70 -9.78 -15.55
CA PHE A 118 -9.54 -10.67 -15.44
C PHE A 118 -9.76 -11.84 -14.47
N ASN A 119 -11.01 -12.09 -14.08
CA ASN A 119 -11.39 -13.19 -13.18
C ASN A 119 -10.60 -13.18 -11.86
N ALA A 120 -10.26 -12.00 -11.34
CA ALA A 120 -9.62 -11.91 -10.03
C ALA A 120 -10.56 -12.52 -8.97
N PRO A 121 -10.06 -13.41 -8.11
CA PRO A 121 -10.89 -14.03 -7.09
C PRO A 121 -11.30 -12.97 -6.05
N LYS A 122 -12.52 -13.08 -5.51
CA LYS A 122 -13.02 -12.13 -4.48
C LYS A 122 -12.16 -12.14 -3.22
N ARG A 123 -11.42 -13.21 -2.96
CA ARG A 123 -10.37 -13.33 -1.94
C ARG A 123 -9.05 -13.66 -2.64
N PHE A 124 -8.01 -12.88 -2.37
CA PHE A 124 -6.69 -13.07 -2.95
C PHE A 124 -5.60 -12.67 -1.95
N GLY A 125 -4.35 -13.03 -2.20
CA GLY A 125 -3.30 -12.96 -1.20
C GLY A 125 -2.73 -11.55 -0.98
N PHE A 126 -2.48 -10.81 -2.05
CA PHE A 126 -1.72 -9.56 -1.96
C PHE A 126 -2.26 -8.46 -2.89
N LEU A 127 -2.50 -7.27 -2.33
CA LEU A 127 -2.79 -6.05 -3.06
C LEU A 127 -1.62 -5.07 -2.91
N SER A 128 -1.05 -4.60 -4.01
CA SER A 128 -0.23 -3.40 -4.10
C SER A 128 -1.06 -2.27 -4.68
N LEU A 129 -1.03 -1.09 -4.06
CA LEU A 129 -1.73 0.11 -4.53
C LEU A 129 -0.85 1.35 -4.37
N ASP A 130 -0.46 1.92 -5.50
CA ASP A 130 0.38 3.10 -5.60
C ASP A 130 0.10 3.82 -6.93
N ILE A 131 -0.81 4.80 -6.92
CA ILE A 131 -1.23 5.56 -8.11
C ILE A 131 -1.03 7.09 -7.95
N ASP A 132 -0.27 7.51 -6.93
CA ASP A 132 0.13 8.90 -6.68
C ASP A 132 -1.05 9.91 -6.63
N GLY A 133 -2.23 9.53 -6.16
CA GLY A 133 -3.42 10.35 -6.31
C GLY A 133 -4.60 9.96 -5.41
N TYR A 134 -5.69 9.52 -6.02
CA TYR A 134 -6.94 9.21 -5.32
C TYR A 134 -6.99 7.75 -4.83
N ASP A 135 -5.83 7.23 -4.40
CA ASP A 135 -5.59 5.85 -3.96
C ASP A 135 -6.65 5.38 -2.97
N TRP A 136 -6.99 6.24 -2.00
CA TRP A 136 -7.99 5.94 -0.98
C TRP A 136 -9.37 5.58 -1.58
N PHE A 137 -9.82 6.28 -2.62
CA PHE A 137 -11.11 6.00 -3.28
C PHE A 137 -11.08 4.68 -4.06
N VAL A 138 -9.93 4.34 -4.66
CA VAL A 138 -9.75 3.04 -5.33
C VAL A 138 -9.77 1.92 -4.30
N LEU A 139 -9.06 2.09 -3.18
CA LEU A 139 -9.05 1.11 -2.10
C LEU A 139 -10.44 0.93 -1.49
N GLU A 140 -11.14 2.02 -1.17
CA GLU A 140 -12.50 1.98 -0.61
C GLU A 140 -13.42 1.17 -1.51
N ARG A 141 -13.47 1.51 -2.80
CA ARG A 141 -14.30 0.80 -3.77
C ARG A 141 -13.91 -0.67 -3.89
N LEU A 142 -12.62 -0.98 -3.98
CA LEU A 142 -12.12 -2.36 -4.08
C LEU A 142 -12.58 -3.19 -2.87
N LEU A 143 -12.50 -2.63 -1.66
CA LEU A 143 -12.88 -3.28 -0.41
C LEU A 143 -14.40 -3.39 -0.21
N GLU A 144 -15.23 -2.90 -1.12
CA GLU A 144 -16.67 -3.24 -1.12
C GLU A 144 -16.85 -4.71 -1.49
N GLU A 145 -16.18 -5.20 -2.54
CA GLU A 145 -16.38 -6.55 -3.10
C GLU A 145 -15.22 -7.53 -2.90
N TYR A 146 -13.99 -7.02 -2.87
CA TYR A 146 -12.78 -7.83 -2.79
C TYR A 146 -12.17 -7.79 -1.39
N ARG A 147 -11.49 -8.87 -1.01
CA ARG A 147 -10.88 -9.06 0.31
C ARG A 147 -9.46 -9.62 0.16
N PRO A 148 -8.46 -8.78 -0.16
CA PRO A 148 -7.06 -9.17 -0.09
C PRO A 148 -6.66 -9.61 1.32
N SER A 149 -5.80 -10.62 1.46
CA SER A 149 -5.26 -11.04 2.76
C SER A 149 -4.29 -10.00 3.32
N VAL A 150 -3.48 -9.41 2.44
CA VAL A 150 -2.49 -8.36 2.74
C VAL A 150 -2.64 -7.22 1.75
N ILE A 151 -2.56 -5.99 2.23
CA ILE A 151 -2.54 -4.77 1.42
C ILE A 151 -1.23 -4.04 1.72
N CYS A 152 -0.51 -3.66 0.67
CA CYS A 152 0.58 -2.69 0.70
C CYS A 152 0.10 -1.47 -0.08
N MET A 153 -0.01 -0.33 0.59
CA MET A 153 -0.50 0.91 -0.01
C MET A 153 0.48 2.04 0.25
N GLU A 154 0.83 2.79 -0.79
CA GLU A 154 1.59 4.03 -0.60
C GLU A 154 0.70 5.07 0.10
N ILE A 155 1.24 5.69 1.15
CA ILE A 155 0.63 6.83 1.83
C ILE A 155 1.44 8.09 1.54
N ASN A 156 0.82 9.24 1.75
CA ASN A 156 1.54 10.49 1.87
C ASN A 156 2.14 10.61 3.28
N GLU A 157 3.39 10.18 3.41
CA GLU A 157 4.15 10.17 4.65
C GLU A 157 4.51 11.57 5.15
N SER A 158 4.35 12.60 4.33
CA SER A 158 4.59 13.99 4.74
C SER A 158 3.46 14.57 5.61
N LEU A 159 2.32 13.86 5.71
CA LEU A 159 1.12 14.28 6.43
C LEU A 159 0.95 13.43 7.71
N PRO A 160 1.41 13.91 8.88
CA PRO A 160 1.43 13.13 10.10
C PRO A 160 0.03 12.92 10.70
N PRO A 161 -0.16 11.85 11.50
CA PRO A 161 -1.28 11.75 12.42
C PRO A 161 -1.40 12.98 13.34
N PRO A 162 -2.63 13.39 13.73
CA PRO A 162 -3.91 12.78 13.40
C PRO A 162 -4.54 13.28 12.09
N LEU A 163 -3.81 14.02 11.23
CA LEU A 163 -4.38 14.55 9.99
C LEU A 163 -4.94 13.43 9.12
N LYS A 164 -6.16 13.62 8.65
CA LYS A 164 -6.88 12.77 7.70
C LYS A 164 -6.97 13.52 6.38
N PHE A 165 -6.14 13.12 5.44
CA PHE A 165 -6.03 13.75 4.12
C PHE A 165 -6.26 12.70 3.04
N SER A 166 -6.89 13.12 1.94
CA SER A 166 -6.96 12.35 0.69
C SER A 166 -7.13 13.30 -0.47
N VAL A 167 -6.40 13.06 -1.56
CA VAL A 167 -6.73 13.67 -2.86
C VAL A 167 -8.08 13.12 -3.32
N LEU A 168 -8.95 14.00 -3.81
CA LEU A 168 -10.26 13.65 -4.37
C LEU A 168 -10.10 13.04 -5.76
N TYR A 169 -10.90 12.01 -6.05
CA TYR A 169 -10.97 11.49 -7.41
C TYR A 169 -11.48 12.56 -8.38
N ARG A 170 -10.68 12.84 -9.41
CA ARG A 170 -11.08 13.61 -10.59
C ARG A 170 -10.57 12.89 -11.83
N PRO A 171 -11.40 12.69 -12.88
CA PRO A 171 -10.98 11.95 -14.08
C PRO A 171 -9.76 12.54 -14.80
N ASP A 172 -9.51 13.84 -14.64
CA ASP A 172 -8.43 14.60 -15.24
C ASP A 172 -7.21 14.78 -14.32
N TYR A 173 -7.23 14.21 -13.11
CA TYR A 173 -6.13 14.35 -12.16
C TYR A 173 -4.91 13.51 -12.57
N TRP A 174 -3.76 14.17 -12.62
CA TRP A 174 -2.44 13.56 -12.75
C TRP A 174 -1.48 14.23 -11.78
N TRP A 175 -0.74 13.41 -11.04
CA TRP A 175 0.26 13.90 -10.10
C TRP A 175 1.32 14.76 -10.79
N GLN A 176 1.70 15.85 -10.14
CA GLN A 176 2.66 16.85 -10.65
C GLN A 176 4.02 16.76 -9.96
N VAL A 177 4.38 15.58 -9.44
CA VAL A 177 5.67 15.30 -8.79
C VAL A 177 5.94 16.27 -7.62
N ASN A 178 5.00 16.34 -6.68
CA ASN A 178 5.07 17.20 -5.49
C ASN A 178 4.38 16.55 -4.28
N HIS A 179 4.30 17.23 -3.14
CA HIS A 179 3.70 16.67 -1.92
C HIS A 179 2.17 16.48 -1.95
N PHE A 180 1.48 16.87 -3.03
CA PHE A 180 0.04 16.69 -3.18
C PHE A 180 -0.26 15.37 -3.89
N PHE A 181 -0.32 14.27 -3.13
CA PHE A 181 -0.62 12.94 -3.62
C PHE A 181 -1.24 12.08 -2.52
N GLY A 182 -1.87 10.97 -2.93
CA GLY A 182 -2.31 9.90 -2.05
C GLY A 182 -3.23 10.33 -0.91
N CYS A 183 -3.04 9.67 0.23
CA CYS A 183 -3.77 9.93 1.46
C CYS A 183 -2.88 9.75 2.69
N SER A 184 -3.26 10.37 3.81
CA SER A 184 -2.52 10.20 5.06
C SER A 184 -2.80 8.84 5.72
N ILE A 185 -1.87 8.37 6.55
CA ILE A 185 -2.04 7.12 7.31
C ILE A 185 -3.31 7.12 8.17
N SER A 186 -3.70 8.25 8.75
CA SER A 186 -4.92 8.35 9.56
C SER A 186 -6.18 8.08 8.73
N LYS A 187 -6.19 8.54 7.47
CA LYS A 187 -7.32 8.32 6.56
C LYS A 187 -7.45 6.84 6.18
N VAL A 188 -6.32 6.16 5.95
CA VAL A 188 -6.30 4.72 5.69
C VAL A 188 -6.65 3.91 6.95
N SER A 189 -6.21 4.34 8.14
CA SER A 189 -6.52 3.69 9.42
C SER A 189 -8.03 3.61 9.66
N GLU A 190 -8.78 4.69 9.39
CA GLU A 190 -10.25 4.68 9.52
C GLU A 190 -10.91 3.65 8.58
N LEU A 191 -10.45 3.58 7.33
CA LEU A 191 -10.97 2.63 6.36
C LEU A 191 -10.62 1.19 6.76
N ALA A 192 -9.39 0.96 7.22
CA ALA A 192 -8.93 -0.35 7.68
C ALA A 192 -9.79 -0.86 8.84
N GLU A 193 -10.08 -0.02 9.84
CA GLU A 193 -10.95 -0.37 10.95
C GLU A 193 -12.36 -0.76 10.49
N LYS A 194 -12.97 0.07 9.63
CA LYS A 194 -14.31 -0.16 9.07
C LYS A 194 -14.41 -1.46 8.26
N THR A 195 -13.34 -1.86 7.59
CA THR A 195 -13.32 -3.00 6.66
C THR A 195 -12.77 -4.30 7.27
N GLY A 196 -12.33 -4.25 8.54
CA GLY A 196 -11.84 -5.42 9.29
C GLY A 196 -10.34 -5.67 9.17
N TYR A 197 -9.58 -4.72 8.62
CA TYR A 197 -8.12 -4.75 8.55
C TYR A 197 -7.48 -4.11 9.79
N GLY A 198 -6.19 -4.35 9.97
CA GLY A 198 -5.36 -3.68 10.97
C GLY A 198 -4.01 -3.30 10.38
N ILE A 199 -3.40 -2.25 10.92
CA ILE A 199 -2.05 -1.81 10.55
C ILE A 199 -1.05 -2.79 11.13
N TYR A 200 -0.35 -3.51 10.26
CA TYR A 200 0.73 -4.42 10.65
C TYR A 200 2.04 -3.66 10.86
N LEU A 201 2.41 -2.82 9.89
CA LEU A 201 3.54 -1.89 9.99
C LEU A 201 3.43 -0.80 8.93
N LEU A 202 4.23 0.24 9.08
CA LEU A 202 4.61 1.18 8.03
C LEU A 202 6.10 0.99 7.76
N GLU A 203 6.51 0.87 6.50
CA GLU A 203 7.92 0.95 6.10
C GLU A 203 8.07 2.21 5.24
N TYR A 204 8.62 3.26 5.84
CA TYR A 204 8.62 4.65 5.36
C TYR A 204 7.27 5.16 4.87
N ASN A 205 6.94 5.02 3.59
CA ASN A 205 5.67 5.45 3.00
C ASN A 205 4.79 4.29 2.52
N ASN A 206 5.22 3.04 2.69
CA ASN A 206 4.45 1.85 2.35
C ASN A 206 3.75 1.26 3.59
N LEU A 207 2.43 1.43 3.66
CA LEU A 207 1.60 0.94 4.75
C LEU A 207 1.14 -0.49 4.48
N PHE A 208 1.42 -1.40 5.42
CA PHE A 208 1.00 -2.79 5.36
C PHE A 208 -0.22 -3.02 6.26
N LEU A 209 -1.32 -3.44 5.65
CA LEU A 209 -2.55 -3.85 6.33
C LEU A 209 -2.74 -5.35 6.19
N ILE A 210 -3.23 -5.99 7.26
CA ILE A 210 -3.57 -7.42 7.28
C ILE A 210 -5.03 -7.59 7.66
N ASP A 211 -5.73 -8.52 6.99
CA ASP A 211 -7.08 -8.91 7.36
C ASP A 211 -7.08 -9.62 8.74
N LYS A 212 -7.65 -8.96 9.75
CA LYS A 212 -7.71 -9.46 11.15
C LYS A 212 -8.57 -10.72 11.30
N ARG A 213 -9.33 -11.10 10.27
CA ARG A 213 -10.11 -12.35 10.26
C ARG A 213 -9.24 -13.57 10.02
N LEU A 214 -8.10 -13.40 9.34
CA LEU A 214 -7.22 -14.50 8.95
C LEU A 214 -6.19 -14.84 10.02
N VAL A 215 -5.66 -13.81 10.69
CA VAL A 215 -4.61 -13.95 11.71
C VAL A 215 -4.84 -13.01 12.88
N ASN A 216 -4.45 -13.45 14.07
CA ASN A 216 -4.35 -12.61 15.25
C ASN A 216 -2.99 -11.91 15.28
N PHE A 217 -3.03 -10.59 15.39
CA PHE A 217 -1.88 -9.74 15.68
C PHE A 217 -2.39 -8.49 16.39
N THR A 218 -1.51 -7.80 17.12
CA THR A 218 -1.83 -6.49 17.69
C THR A 218 -1.63 -5.45 16.61
N SER A 219 -2.74 -4.94 16.06
CA SER A 219 -2.72 -3.80 15.14
C SER A 219 -2.06 -2.60 15.81
N MET A 220 -1.14 -1.93 15.10
CA MET A 220 -0.61 -0.64 15.53
C MET A 220 -1.68 0.44 15.37
N SER A 221 -1.57 1.52 16.15
CA SER A 221 -2.27 2.77 15.82
C SER A 221 -1.56 3.48 14.66
N ALA A 222 -2.26 4.40 13.98
CA ALA A 222 -1.64 5.25 12.96
C ALA A 222 -0.41 6.00 13.50
N GLU A 223 -0.48 6.51 14.74
CA GLU A 223 0.62 7.23 15.38
C GLU A 223 1.81 6.33 15.70
N GLU A 224 1.57 5.12 16.25
CA GLU A 224 2.63 4.16 16.53
C GLU A 224 3.36 3.73 15.25
N ALA A 225 2.59 3.39 14.20
CA ALA A 225 3.14 3.00 12.91
C ALA A 225 3.91 4.15 12.26
N TYR A 226 3.39 5.37 12.29
CA TYR A 226 4.04 6.54 11.74
C TYR A 226 5.37 6.87 12.44
N LEU A 227 5.39 6.83 13.78
CA LEU A 227 6.60 7.08 14.55
C LEU A 227 7.68 6.02 14.27
N LYS A 228 7.32 4.74 14.26
CA LYS A 228 8.27 3.63 14.07
C LYS A 228 8.73 3.47 12.62
N GLY A 229 7.77 3.55 11.69
CA GLY A 229 7.96 3.24 10.28
C GLY A 229 8.56 4.38 9.48
N TYR A 230 8.33 5.62 9.91
CA TYR A 230 8.80 6.81 9.23
C TYR A 230 9.64 7.69 10.16
N VAL A 231 9.04 8.43 11.10
CA VAL A 231 9.70 9.54 11.83
C VAL A 231 11.03 9.16 12.47
N ASN A 232 11.08 8.02 13.17
CA ASN A 232 12.25 7.57 13.92
C ASN A 232 13.26 6.76 13.08
N ARG A 233 13.07 6.65 11.76
CA ARG A 233 14.06 6.00 10.88
C ARG A 233 15.27 6.93 10.73
N GLU A 234 16.45 6.43 11.12
CA GLU A 234 17.70 7.22 11.14
C GLU A 234 18.07 7.78 9.75
N ASP A 235 17.76 7.03 8.69
CA ASP A 235 18.04 7.40 7.29
C ASP A 235 16.86 8.11 6.61
N ARG A 236 15.76 8.40 7.31
CA ARG A 236 14.56 9.08 6.74
C ARG A 236 14.92 10.34 6.00
N LYS A 237 15.67 11.24 6.64
CA LYS A 237 16.04 12.53 6.04
C LYS A 237 16.96 12.41 4.83
N LYS A 238 17.67 11.28 4.69
CA LYS A 238 18.48 10.97 3.50
C LYS A 238 17.59 10.41 2.38
N LYS A 239 16.65 9.52 2.72
CA LYS A 239 15.74 8.89 1.75
C LYS A 239 14.64 9.82 1.25
N PHE A 240 14.14 10.69 2.12
CA PHE A 240 13.04 11.62 1.88
C PHE A 240 13.52 13.07 2.07
N TYR A 241 14.67 13.41 1.48
CA TYR A 241 15.25 14.75 1.63
C TYR A 241 14.32 15.86 1.11
N TRP A 242 13.44 15.55 0.16
CA TRP A 242 12.43 16.48 -0.35
C TRP A 242 11.36 16.86 0.68
N ASN A 243 11.18 16.09 1.76
CA ASN A 243 10.20 16.38 2.81
C ASN A 243 10.67 17.42 3.84
N GLU A 244 11.87 18.01 3.69
CA GLU A 244 12.38 19.03 4.63
C GLU A 244 11.38 20.18 4.85
N GLY A 245 10.69 20.62 3.78
CA GLY A 245 9.68 21.68 3.85
C GLY A 245 8.33 21.25 4.42
N MET A 246 8.13 19.97 4.72
CA MET A 246 6.93 19.39 5.33
C MET A 246 7.18 18.90 6.76
N ASP A 247 8.44 18.66 7.13
CA ASP A 247 8.86 18.17 8.46
C ASP A 247 8.38 19.07 9.62
N ALA A 248 8.08 20.34 9.36
CA ALA A 248 7.50 21.25 10.34
C ALA A 248 6.15 20.75 10.89
N LEU A 249 5.38 19.98 10.10
CA LEU A 249 4.14 19.34 10.55
C LEU A 249 4.37 18.33 11.70
N ILE A 250 5.57 17.77 11.81
CA ILE A 250 5.91 16.84 12.88
C ILE A 250 6.05 17.62 14.19
N GLY A 251 5.01 17.56 15.03
CA GLY A 251 4.95 18.22 16.33
C GLY A 251 4.10 19.49 16.37
N MET A 252 3.51 19.92 15.25
CA MET A 252 2.48 20.95 15.24
C MET A 252 1.20 20.46 15.92
N SER A 253 0.45 21.37 16.54
CA SER A 253 -0.89 21.05 17.02
C SER A 253 -1.83 20.76 15.84
N PRO A 254 -2.92 19.99 16.03
CA PRO A 254 -3.83 19.68 14.92
C PRO A 254 -4.41 20.91 14.22
N ALA A 255 -4.68 21.99 14.96
CA ALA A 255 -5.19 23.24 14.39
C ALA A 255 -4.14 23.94 13.51
N GLU A 256 -2.89 24.03 13.97
CA GLU A 256 -1.79 24.60 13.19
C GLU A 256 -1.48 23.77 11.95
N SER A 257 -1.51 22.44 12.08
CA SER A 257 -1.29 21.50 10.98
C SER A 257 -2.35 21.66 9.87
N ILE A 258 -3.63 21.87 10.22
CA ILE A 258 -4.68 22.12 9.23
C ILE A 258 -4.39 23.40 8.43
N GLU A 259 -4.06 24.49 9.11
CA GLU A 259 -3.79 25.77 8.45
C GLU A 259 -2.51 25.71 7.59
N PHE A 260 -1.46 25.03 8.08
CA PHE A 260 -0.26 24.79 7.29
C PHE A 260 -0.56 24.03 6.00
N VAL A 261 -1.33 22.95 6.06
CA VAL A 261 -1.66 22.14 4.88
C VAL A 261 -2.53 22.93 3.91
N LYS A 262 -3.50 23.73 4.40
CA LYS A 262 -4.32 24.61 3.54
C LYS A 262 -3.49 25.66 2.81
N ASP A 263 -2.54 26.29 3.51
CA ASP A 263 -1.63 27.26 2.88
C ASP A 263 -0.75 26.57 1.82
N LYS A 264 -0.11 25.46 2.22
CA LYS A 264 0.78 24.67 1.36
C LYS A 264 0.10 24.16 0.10
N PHE A 265 -1.15 23.74 0.21
CA PHE A 265 -1.96 23.19 -0.88
C PHE A 265 -3.05 24.15 -1.37
N SER A 266 -2.87 25.46 -1.18
CA SER A 266 -3.83 26.49 -1.60
C SER A 266 -4.19 26.42 -3.09
N GLN A 267 -3.24 26.08 -3.97
CA GLN A 267 -3.49 25.88 -5.40
C GLN A 267 -4.37 24.65 -5.72
N TYR A 268 -4.58 23.75 -4.75
CA TYR A 268 -5.38 22.54 -4.85
C TYR A 268 -6.70 22.64 -4.09
N GLU A 269 -7.17 23.85 -3.80
CA GLU A 269 -8.45 24.06 -3.12
C GLU A 269 -9.59 23.32 -3.84
N GLY A 270 -10.38 22.56 -3.07
CA GLY A 270 -11.47 21.72 -3.60
C GLY A 270 -11.00 20.43 -4.30
N MET A 271 -9.73 20.07 -4.22
CA MET A 271 -9.18 18.83 -4.79
C MET A 271 -8.79 17.79 -3.72
N TYR A 272 -9.03 18.05 -2.43
CA TYR A 272 -8.70 17.15 -1.34
C TYR A 272 -9.69 17.26 -0.18
N THR A 273 -9.73 16.23 0.66
CA THR A 273 -10.33 16.31 2.01
C THR A 273 -9.23 16.53 3.03
N LEU A 274 -9.50 17.32 4.07
CA LEU A 274 -8.59 17.52 5.20
C LEU A 274 -9.38 17.70 6.50
N GLU A 275 -9.14 16.82 7.46
CA GLU A 275 -9.77 16.80 8.77
C GLU A 275 -8.79 16.21 9.83
N VAL A 276 -9.22 16.16 11.10
CA VAL A 276 -8.49 15.55 12.23
C VAL A 276 -9.44 14.58 12.92
#